data_AF-A0A662RA64-F1
#
_entry.id   AF-A0A662RA64-F1
#
_cell.length_a   1.000
_cell.length_b   1.000
_cell.length_c   1.000
_cell.angle_alpha   90.00
_cell.angle_beta   90.00
_cell.angle_gamma   90.00
#
_symmetry.space_group_name_H-M   'P 1'
#
loop_
_entity.id
_entity.type
_entity.pdbx_description
1 polymer ?
#
loop_
_entity_poly.entity_id
_entity_poly.type
_entity_poly.pdbx_seq_one_letter_code
_entity_poly.pdbx_strand_id
1 'polypeptide(L)' 'MKNKRNGFWKISVFAILFAVLAFISIGCASADTIYVPEGGNQTIQQAVDNATAGDTITVGDGIYT' A
#
# COMPACT_ATOMS: atom_id res chain seq x y z
N MET A 1 9.71 20.75 -41.54
CA MET A 1 8.51 20.06 -41.00
C MET A 1 8.79 18.71 -40.30
N LYS A 2 10.05 18.33 -39.98
CA LYS A 2 10.36 17.08 -39.25
C LYS A 2 10.37 17.23 -37.72
N ASN A 3 10.49 18.47 -37.20
CA ASN A 3 10.59 18.80 -35.76
C ASN A 3 9.25 18.86 -34.98
N LYS A 4 8.11 18.89 -35.68
CA LYS A 4 6.78 18.93 -35.05
C LYS A 4 6.23 17.53 -34.75
N ARG A 5 6.60 16.54 -35.59
CA ARG A 5 6.17 15.13 -35.49
C ARG A 5 6.86 14.37 -34.35
N ASN A 6 8.15 14.61 -34.16
CA ASN A 6 8.95 14.07 -33.05
C ASN A 6 8.64 14.75 -31.71
N GLY A 7 8.20 16.02 -31.69
CA GLY A 7 7.65 16.65 -30.48
C GLY A 7 6.34 15.99 -30.03
N PHE A 8 5.40 15.82 -30.97
CA PHE A 8 4.13 15.14 -30.70
C PHE A 8 4.29 13.67 -30.27
N TRP A 9 5.23 12.95 -30.88
CA TRP A 9 5.53 11.57 -30.52
C TRP A 9 6.13 11.46 -29.11
N LYS A 10 7.05 12.36 -28.74
CA LYS A 10 7.61 12.41 -27.38
C LYS A 10 6.53 12.70 -26.33
N ILE A 11 5.61 13.63 -26.61
CA ILE A 11 4.49 13.93 -25.72
C ILE A 11 3.58 12.71 -25.55
N SER A 12 3.28 12.00 -26.63
CA SER A 12 2.46 10.77 -26.58
C SER A 12 3.14 9.66 -25.77
N VAL A 13 4.45 9.44 -25.95
CA VAL A 13 5.21 8.45 -25.18
C VAL A 13 5.22 8.80 -23.69
N PHE A 14 5.40 10.08 -23.34
CA PHE A 14 5.34 10.55 -21.95
C PHE A 14 3.95 10.37 -21.34
N ALA A 15 2.88 10.66 -22.09
CA ALA A 15 1.51 10.49 -21.63
C ALA A 15 1.17 9.01 -21.35
N ILE A 16 1.63 8.09 -22.21
CA ILE A 16 1.46 6.65 -22.03
C ILE A 16 2.25 6.17 -20.80
N LEU A 17 3.50 6.60 -20.64
CA LEU A 17 4.32 6.26 -19.48
C LEU A 17 3.66 6.71 -18.16
N PHE A 18 3.16 7.94 -18.13
CA PHE A 18 2.49 8.49 -16.95
C PHE A 18 1.21 7.74 -16.61
N ALA A 19 0.40 7.39 -17.63
CA ALA A 19 -0.78 6.56 -17.43
C ALA A 19 -0.43 5.19 -16.86
N VAL A 20 0.57 4.50 -17.42
CA VAL A 20 1.02 3.18 -16.93
C VAL A 20 1.51 3.26 -15.47
N LEU A 21 2.30 4.27 -15.11
CA LEU A 21 2.77 4.47 -13.73
C LEU A 21 1.61 4.76 -12.76
N ALA A 22 0.60 5.51 -13.19
CA ALA A 22 -0.60 5.76 -12.38
C ALA A 22 -1.41 4.48 -12.12
N PHE A 23 -1.44 3.54 -13.08
CA PHE A 23 -2.12 2.25 -12.90
C PHE A 23 -1.32 1.24 -12.04
N ILE A 24 0.01 1.27 -12.07
CA ILE A 24 0.86 0.36 -11.28
C ILE A 24 0.87 0.73 -9.79
N SER A 25 0.52 1.96 -9.44
CA SER A 25 0.48 2.44 -8.05
C SER A 25 -0.65 1.86 -7.20
N ILE A 26 -1.61 1.14 -7.79
CA ILE A 26 -2.77 0.60 -7.08
C ILE A 26 -2.43 -0.81 -6.60
N GLY A 27 -1.89 -0.93 -5.39
CA GLY A 27 -1.84 -2.20 -4.67
C GLY A 27 -0.43 -2.74 -4.40
N CYS A 28 0.34 -2.01 -3.59
CA CYS A 28 1.28 -2.68 -2.71
C CYS A 28 0.53 -2.93 -1.39
N ALA A 29 -0.16 -4.06 -1.27
CA ALA A 29 -0.65 -4.51 0.04
C ALA A 29 0.58 -5.04 0.78
N SER A 30 1.22 -4.19 1.58
CA SER A 30 2.25 -4.62 2.52
C SER A 30 1.57 -5.14 3.77
N ALA A 31 1.77 -6.41 4.06
CA ALA A 31 1.40 -6.99 5.35
C ALA A 31 2.11 -6.24 6.49
N ASP A 32 1.36 -5.80 7.48
CA ASP A 32 1.88 -5.14 8.68
C ASP A 32 1.88 -6.08 9.89
N THR A 33 2.69 -5.76 10.90
CA THR A 33 2.71 -6.48 12.18
C THR A 33 2.03 -5.67 13.26
N ILE A 34 0.90 -6.18 13.76
CA ILE A 34 0.11 -5.57 14.82
C ILE A 34 0.47 -6.26 16.14
N TYR A 35 1.00 -5.48 17.08
CA TYR A 35 1.39 -5.98 18.40
C TYR A 35 0.31 -5.70 19.43
N VAL A 36 0.11 -6.61 20.38
CA VAL A 36 -0.78 -6.43 21.54
C VAL A 36 0.04 -6.65 22.81
N PRO A 37 0.09 -5.71 23.78
CA PRO A 37 -0.68 -4.45 23.88
C PRO A 37 0.07 -3.20 23.36
N GLU A 38 0.77 -3.27 22.23
CA GLU A 38 1.57 -2.15 21.70
C GLU A 38 0.88 -1.45 20.52
N GLY A 39 1.47 -0.34 20.04
CA GLY A 39 0.98 0.34 18.82
C GLY A 39 -0.47 0.87 18.89
N GLY A 40 -1.03 1.02 20.10
CA GLY A 40 -2.40 1.48 20.31
C GLY A 40 -3.47 0.38 20.37
N ASN A 41 -3.11 -0.89 20.16
CA ASN A 41 -4.03 -2.02 20.30
C ASN A 41 -3.87 -2.61 21.71
N GLN A 42 -4.77 -2.26 22.63
CA GLN A 42 -4.69 -2.73 24.02
C GLN A 42 -5.32 -4.10 24.22
N THR A 43 -6.19 -4.53 23.30
CA THR A 43 -6.86 -5.82 23.35
C THR A 43 -6.64 -6.61 22.07
N ILE A 44 -6.78 -7.93 22.17
CA ILE A 44 -6.74 -8.81 21.00
C ILE A 44 -7.86 -8.42 20.01
N GLN A 45 -9.04 -8.05 20.51
CA GLN A 45 -10.17 -7.67 19.65
C GLN A 45 -9.87 -6.40 18.84
N GLN A 46 -9.25 -5.39 19.46
CA GLN A 46 -8.87 -4.18 18.73
C GLN A 46 -7.88 -4.48 17.60
N ALA A 47 -6.89 -5.35 17.86
CA ALA A 47 -5.95 -5.78 16.81
C ALA A 47 -6.66 -6.53 15.68
N VAL A 48 -7.63 -7.40 15.99
CA VAL A 48 -8.43 -8.10 14.98
C VAL A 48 -9.29 -7.14 14.16
N ASP A 49 -9.94 -6.17 14.81
CA ASP A 49 -10.80 -5.18 14.14
C ASP A 49 -9.99 -4.25 13.21
N ASN A 50 -8.73 -3.98 13.56
CA ASN A 50 -7.82 -3.14 12.78
C ASN A 50 -7.04 -3.91 11.69
N ALA A 51 -6.97 -5.23 11.78
CA ALA A 51 -6.21 -6.05 10.84
C ALA A 51 -6.86 -6.08 9.45
N THR A 52 -6.01 -6.01 8.43
CA THR A 52 -6.37 -6.22 7.03
C THR A 52 -5.78 -7.53 6.50
N ALA A 53 -6.19 -7.93 5.29
CA ALA A 53 -5.74 -9.18 4.70
C ALA A 53 -4.22 -9.21 4.52
N GLY A 54 -3.56 -10.14 5.20
CA GLY A 54 -2.11 -10.32 5.15
C GLY A 54 -1.39 -9.88 6.42
N ASP A 55 -2.04 -9.11 7.30
CA ASP A 55 -1.43 -8.65 8.54
C ASP A 55 -1.18 -9.80 9.53
N THR A 56 -0.17 -9.62 10.37
CA THR A 56 0.20 -10.58 11.42
C THR A 56 -0.05 -9.96 12.79
N ILE A 57 -0.81 -10.64 13.65
CA ILE A 57 -1.04 -10.23 15.03
C ILE A 57 -0.07 -10.97 15.95
N THR A 58 0.80 -10.23 16.65
CA THR A 58 1.70 -10.77 17.67
C THR A 58 1.18 -10.39 19.05
N VAL A 59 0.75 -11.39 19.82
CA VAL A 59 0.25 -11.20 21.19
C VAL A 59 1.39 -11.44 22.17
N GLY A 60 1.74 -10.42 22.94
CA GLY A 60 2.73 -10.53 24.01
C GLY A 60 2.20 -11.31 25.22
N ASP A 61 3.11 -11.78 26.08
CA ASP A 61 2.74 -12.52 27.28
C ASP A 61 1.86 -11.70 28.22
N GLY A 62 0.83 -12.33 28.80
CA GLY A 62 -0.09 -11.68 29.73
C GLY A 62 -1.41 -12.42 29.88
N ILE A 63 -2.27 -11.89 30.75
CA ILE A 63 -3.66 -12.33 30.88
C ILE A 63 -4.54 -11.32 30.16
N TYR A 64 -5.26 -11.79 29.15
CA TYR A 64 -6.26 -11.02 28.40
C TYR A 64 -7.64 -11.53 28.78
N THR A 65 -8.59 -10.63 29.03
CA THR A 65 -9.98 -10.96 29.43
C THR A 65 -10.95 -10.29 28.48
#